data_AF-X1RF00-F1
#
_entry.id   AF-X1RF00-F1
#
_cell.length_a   1.000
_cell.length_b   1.000
_cell.length_c   1.000
_cell.angle_alpha   90.00
_cell.angle_beta   90.00
_cell.angle_gamma   90.00
#
_symmetry.space_group_name_H-M   'P 1'
#
loop_
_entity.id
_entity.type
_entity.pdbx_description
1 polymer ?
#
loop_
_entity_poly.entity_id
_entity_poly.type
_entity_poly.pdbx_seq_one_letter_code
_entity_poly.pdbx_strand_id
1 'polypeptide(L)' 'TDAAVEGKLDRLVGLKENVIVGRIIPAGSGLAIFRNMTLEKEEKEEIE' A
#
# COMPACT_ATOMS: atom_id res chain seq x y z
N THR A 1 -5.84 -9.74 -19.70
CA THR A 1 -4.40 -9.98 -19.98
C THR A 1 -3.61 -8.68 -20.02
N ASP A 2 -4.26 -7.55 -20.22
CA ASP A 2 -3.63 -6.23 -20.36
C ASP A 2 -2.66 -5.87 -19.23
N ALA A 3 -2.96 -6.15 -17.96
CA ALA A 3 -2.02 -5.90 -16.86
C ALA A 3 -0.69 -6.69 -16.99
N ALA A 4 -0.72 -7.89 -17.56
CA ALA A 4 0.48 -8.70 -17.78
C ALA A 4 1.27 -8.23 -19.02
N VAL A 5 0.57 -7.67 -20.01
CA VAL A 5 1.19 -7.10 -21.22
C VAL A 5 1.79 -5.72 -20.96
N GLU A 6 1.14 -4.91 -20.12
CA GLU A 6 1.59 -3.58 -19.69
C GLU A 6 2.62 -3.60 -18.55
N GLY A 7 2.90 -4.78 -17.97
CA GLY A 7 3.82 -4.91 -16.82
C GLY A 7 3.35 -4.10 -15.61
N LYS A 8 2.03 -4.01 -15.40
CA LYS A 8 1.45 -3.07 -14.44
C LYS A 8 1.77 -3.47 -13.00
N LEU A 9 2.51 -2.62 -12.30
CA LEU A 9 2.86 -2.83 -10.90
C LEU A 9 1.72 -2.38 -9.99
N ASP A 10 1.13 -3.32 -9.26
CA ASP A 10 0.16 -3.01 -8.21
C ASP A 10 0.88 -2.75 -6.89
N ARG A 11 0.70 -1.53 -6.36
CA ARG A 11 1.31 -1.10 -5.10
C ARG A 11 0.47 -1.49 -3.88
N LEU A 12 -0.65 -2.19 -4.06
CA LEU A 12 -1.54 -2.72 -3.02
C LEU A 12 -1.89 -1.65 -1.97
N VAL A 13 -2.17 -0.43 -2.40
CA VAL A 13 -2.46 0.70 -1.50
C VAL A 13 -3.96 0.77 -1.18
N GLY A 14 -4.80 0.10 -1.97
CA GLY A 14 -6.25 0.14 -1.83
C GLY A 14 -6.81 -0.91 -0.87
N LEU A 15 -8.05 -0.66 -0.46
CA LEU A 15 -8.81 -1.58 0.40
C LEU A 15 -9.01 -2.93 -0.30
N LYS A 16 -9.51 -2.90 -1.54
CA LYS A 16 -9.91 -4.08 -2.31
C LYS A 16 -8.72 -5.01 -2.56
N GLU A 17 -7.59 -4.46 -2.97
CA GLU A 17 -6.39 -5.22 -3.33
C GLU A 17 -5.83 -5.93 -2.09
N ASN A 18 -5.78 -5.24 -0.95
CA ASN A 18 -5.36 -5.83 0.32
C ASN A 18 -6.31 -6.93 0.82
N VAL A 19 -7.62 -6.76 0.62
CA VAL A 19 -8.60 -7.83 0.93
C VAL A 19 -8.35 -9.06 0.06
N ILE A 20 -8.13 -8.89 -1.25
CA ILE A 20 -7.93 -10.02 -2.17
C ILE A 20 -6.63 -10.78 -1.84
N VAL A 21 -5.57 -10.06 -1.44
CA VAL A 21 -4.27 -10.66 -1.09
C VAL A 21 -4.23 -11.18 0.36
N GLY A 22 -5.17 -10.78 1.21
CA GLY A 22 -5.23 -11.19 2.62
C GLY A 22 -4.28 -10.41 3.55
N ARG A 23 -3.90 -9.19 3.17
CA ARG A 23 -3.11 -8.27 4.01
C ARG A 23 -4.05 -7.34 4.78
N ILE A 24 -3.56 -6.76 5.87
CA ILE A 24 -4.32 -5.79 6.64
C ILE A 24 -4.69 -4.60 5.73
N ILE A 25 -5.96 -4.24 5.74
CA ILE A 25 -6.50 -3.12 4.98
C ILE A 25 -6.21 -1.79 5.70
N PRO A 26 -6.07 -0.68 4.96
CA PRO A 26 -5.87 0.66 5.53
C PRO A 26 -7.16 1.25 6.13
N ALA A 27 -7.89 0.47 6.93
CA ALA A 27 -9.12 0.89 7.58
C ALA A 27 -9.23 0.27 8.98
N GLY A 28 -9.95 0.96 9.88
CA GLY A 28 -10.14 0.52 11.26
C GLY A 28 -8.82 0.27 12.00
N SER A 29 -8.64 -0.93 12.56
CA SER A 29 -7.42 -1.34 13.27
C SER A 29 -6.16 -1.31 12.40
N GLY A 30 -6.30 -1.44 11.08
CA GLY A 30 -5.17 -1.34 10.17
C GLY A 30 -4.63 0.08 10.00
N LEU A 31 -5.39 1.12 10.35
CA LEU A 31 -5.00 2.52 10.15
C LEU A 31 -3.77 2.93 10.97
N ALA A 32 -3.56 2.32 12.14
CA ALA A 32 -2.38 2.59 12.97
C ALA A 32 -1.08 2.14 12.28
N ILE A 33 -1.11 0.98 11.62
CA ILE A 33 0.04 0.42 10.91
C ILE A 33 0.35 1.26 9.67
N PHE A 34 -0.68 1.62 8.91
CA PHE A 34 -0.51 2.44 7.71
C PHE A 34 -0.05 3.86 8.04
N ARG A 35 -0.56 4.49 9.11
CA ARG A 35 -0.12 5.84 9.53
C ARG A 35 1.36 5.91 9.87
N ASN A 36 1.90 4.91 10.58
CA ASN A 36 3.33 4.85 10.87
C ASN A 36 4.15 4.64 9.59
N MET A 37 3.64 3.84 8.64
CA MET A 37 4.31 3.59 7.38
C MET A 37 4.33 4.82 6.45
N THR A 38 3.32 5.70 6.52
CA THR A 38 3.35 6.98 5.81
C THR A 38 4.38 7.93 6.40
N LEU A 39 4.47 8.01 7.73
CA LEU A 39 5.46 8.84 8.43
C LEU A 39 6.89 8.38 8.12
N GLU A 40 7.17 7.08 8.14
CA GLU A 40 8.48 6.54 7.76
C GLU A 40 8.82 6.77 6.28
N LYS A 41 7.81 6.94 5.41
CA LYS A 41 8.02 7.31 4.01
C LYS A 41 8.34 8.78 3.84
N GLU A 42 7.61 9.65 4.53
CA GLU A 42 7.86 11.10 4.53
C GLU A 42 9.26 11.41 5.10
N GLU A 43 9.65 10.75 6.18
CA GLU A 43 11.01 10.88 6.76
C GLU A 43 12.11 10.36 5.82
N LYS A 44 11.83 9.35 4.98
CA LYS A 44 12.82 8.84 4.01
C LYS A 44 12.92 9.71 2.76
N GLU A 45 11.83 10.33 2.33
CA GLU A 45 11.83 11.25 1.18
C GLU A 45 12.45 12.62 1.51
N GLU A 46 12.52 13.03 2.79
CA GLU A 46 13.22 14.25 3.22
C GLU A 46 14.75 14.09 3.38
N ILE A 47 15.25 12.85 3.49
CA ILE A 47 16.67 12.54 3.72
C ILE A 47 17.41 12.15 2.42
N GLU A 48 16.68 11.95 1.31
CA GLU A 48 17.22 11.69 -0.04
C GLU A 48 17.26 12.97 -0.90
#